data_AF-A0A074WMW2-F1
#
_entry.id   AF-A0A074WMW2-F1
#
_cell.length_a   1.000
_cell.length_b   1.000
_cell.length_c   1.000
_cell.angle_alpha   90.00
_cell.angle_beta   90.00
_cell.angle_gamma   90.00
#
_symmetry.space_group_name_H-M   'P 1'
#
loop_
_entity.id
_entity.type
_entity.pdbx_description
1 polymer ?
#
loop_
_entity_poly.entity_id
_entity_poly.type
_entity_poly.pdbx_seq_one_letter_code
_entity_poly.pdbx_strand_id
1 'polypeptide(L)'
;EPEESDDHFSDASEGTPSYPPAFTGRNRALSIPVTRVEKVDDEPRHGEVPGTAAYNIRTQDAVPDEIEIVPDGTRSRSTSHVSESDRPVTPGGTPVPHLVVEKVDPSAPSHGDVPGTDAYDMRTADAQPDEVKQAPASSSAPLERKYTIPTSSRDLLPKPSLHV
;
A
#
# COMPACT_ATOMS: atom_id res chain seq x y z
N GLU A 1 18.26 -13.18 -41.06
CA GLU A 1 18.22 -13.64 -39.66
C GLU A 1 18.54 -12.50 -38.70
N PRO A 2 17.53 -11.86 -38.09
CA PRO A 2 17.77 -11.05 -36.89
C PRO A 2 17.90 -11.98 -35.68
N GLU A 3 18.96 -11.81 -34.91
CA GLU A 3 19.19 -12.48 -33.62
C GLU A 3 18.07 -12.06 -32.65
N GLU A 4 17.25 -13.02 -32.20
CA GLU A 4 16.29 -12.82 -31.10
C GLU A 4 17.09 -12.58 -29.81
N SER A 5 17.26 -11.30 -29.45
CA SER A 5 17.65 -10.91 -28.09
C SER A 5 16.50 -11.31 -27.16
N ASP A 6 16.66 -12.47 -26.52
CA ASP A 6 15.80 -12.96 -25.45
C ASP A 6 15.97 -12.05 -24.23
N ASP A 7 15.28 -10.91 -24.27
CA ASP A 7 15.19 -9.97 -23.17
C ASP A 7 14.36 -10.62 -22.06
N HIS A 8 15.01 -11.45 -21.26
CA HIS A 8 14.48 -11.99 -20.02
C HIS A 8 14.34 -10.87 -18.99
N PHE A 9 13.20 -10.17 -19.02
CA PHE A 9 12.73 -9.42 -17.88
C PHE A 9 12.31 -10.43 -16.81
N SER A 10 13.25 -10.80 -15.92
CA SER A 10 12.89 -11.49 -14.69
C SER A 10 11.84 -10.63 -13.99
N ASP A 11 10.62 -11.15 -13.83
CA ASP A 11 9.63 -10.45 -13.04
C ASP A 11 10.27 -10.13 -11.68
N ALA A 12 10.17 -8.86 -11.29
CA ALA A 12 10.76 -8.43 -10.05
C ALA A 12 10.17 -9.29 -8.95
N SER A 13 11.00 -9.96 -8.15
CA SER A 13 10.49 -10.79 -7.06
C SER A 13 9.63 -9.91 -6.17
N GLU A 14 8.35 -10.27 -6.07
CA GLU A 14 7.44 -9.70 -5.07
C GLU A 14 8.04 -10.06 -3.72
N GLY A 15 8.85 -9.14 -3.18
CA GLY A 15 9.63 -9.35 -1.97
C GLY A 15 8.77 -10.07 -0.94
N THR A 16 9.24 -11.23 -0.48
CA THR A 16 8.53 -12.06 0.50
C THR A 16 7.97 -11.15 1.57
N PRO A 17 6.65 -10.99 1.69
CA PRO A 17 6.14 -10.22 2.80
C PRO A 17 6.47 -11.07 4.02
N SER A 18 7.46 -10.61 4.78
CA SER A 18 7.67 -11.05 6.16
C SER A 18 6.48 -10.52 6.96
N TYR A 19 5.29 -11.05 6.66
CA TYR A 19 4.19 -10.99 7.59
C TYR A 19 4.72 -11.70 8.85
N PRO A 20 4.68 -11.05 10.03
CA PRO A 20 4.89 -11.79 11.25
C PRO A 20 3.90 -12.97 11.22
N PRO A 21 4.34 -14.18 11.57
CA PRO A 21 3.44 -15.32 11.56
C PRO A 21 2.30 -14.92 12.50
N ALA A 22 1.08 -14.84 11.98
CA ALA A 22 -0.14 -14.67 12.76
C ALA A 22 -0.32 -15.95 13.60
N PHE A 23 0.57 -16.13 14.57
CA PHE A 23 0.82 -17.34 15.32
C PHE A 23 0.94 -16.99 16.80
N THR A 24 0.04 -16.14 17.26
CA THR A 24 -0.26 -15.98 18.68
C THR A 24 -1.77 -16.12 18.86
N GLY A 25 -2.23 -17.36 18.71
CA GLY A 25 -3.61 -17.78 18.91
C GLY A 25 -3.76 -19.23 18.46
N ARG A 26 -3.38 -20.17 19.33
CA ARG A 26 -3.64 -21.62 19.14
C ARG A 26 -5.09 -21.79 18.66
N ASN A 27 -5.28 -22.31 17.43
CA ASN A 27 -6.53 -22.63 16.72
C ASN A 27 -6.97 -21.74 15.52
N ARG A 28 -6.17 -20.78 15.02
CA ARG A 28 -6.51 -20.04 13.77
C ARG A 28 -5.86 -20.54 12.47
N ALA A 29 -5.10 -21.63 12.51
CA ALA A 29 -4.71 -22.38 11.31
C ALA A 29 -5.54 -23.67 11.35
N LEU A 30 -6.48 -23.99 10.46
CA LEU A 30 -6.86 -23.53 9.13
C LEU A 30 -8.40 -23.69 9.06
N SER A 31 -9.18 -22.61 9.18
CA SER A 31 -10.62 -22.73 8.88
C SER A 31 -10.76 -22.91 7.38
N ILE A 32 -11.28 -24.06 6.94
CA ILE A 32 -11.62 -24.25 5.53
C ILE A 32 -12.67 -23.19 5.19
N PRO A 33 -12.45 -22.38 4.12
CA PRO A 33 -13.48 -21.46 3.65
C PRO A 33 -14.74 -22.25 3.31
N VAL A 34 -15.87 -21.89 3.92
CA VAL A 34 -17.17 -22.55 3.72
C VAL A 34 -17.98 -21.75 2.72
N THR A 35 -18.59 -22.44 1.77
CA THR A 35 -19.51 -21.88 0.79
C THR A 35 -20.95 -22.14 1.21
N ARG A 36 -21.73 -21.06 1.34
CA ARG A 36 -23.15 -21.13 1.72
C ARG A 36 -24.01 -20.43 0.68
N VAL A 37 -25.15 -21.06 0.36
CA VAL A 37 -26.16 -20.49 -0.53
C VAL A 37 -27.43 -20.22 0.26
N GLU A 38 -27.99 -19.01 0.11
CA GLU A 38 -29.28 -18.63 0.67
C GLU A 38 -30.36 -18.68 -0.43
N LYS A 39 -31.44 -19.40 -0.18
CA LYS A 39 -32.62 -19.50 -1.03
C LYS A 39 -33.76 -18.68 -0.44
N VAL A 40 -34.61 -18.11 -1.28
CA VAL A 40 -35.79 -17.34 -0.84
C VAL A 40 -36.96 -18.26 -0.48
N ASP A 41 -37.02 -19.42 -1.13
CA ASP A 41 -38.10 -20.39 -1.08
C ASP A 41 -37.58 -21.83 -1.22
N ASP A 42 -38.46 -22.78 -0.89
CA ASP A 42 -38.21 -24.22 -1.03
C ASP A 42 -38.61 -24.76 -2.42
N GLU A 43 -39.03 -23.89 -3.34
CA GLU A 43 -39.50 -24.31 -4.66
C GLU A 43 -38.31 -24.73 -5.56
N PRO A 44 -38.40 -25.89 -6.24
CA PRO A 44 -37.32 -26.38 -7.07
C PRO A 44 -37.12 -25.48 -8.28
N ARG A 45 -35.86 -25.06 -8.49
CA ARG A 45 -35.49 -24.20 -9.62
C ARG A 45 -35.01 -24.99 -10.83
N HIS A 46 -34.75 -24.30 -11.93
CA HIS A 46 -34.21 -24.93 -13.14
C HIS A 46 -32.93 -25.71 -12.81
N GLY A 47 -32.93 -27.00 -13.16
CA GLY A 47 -31.82 -27.91 -12.86
C GLY A 47 -31.86 -28.59 -11.49
N GLU A 48 -32.89 -28.38 -10.67
CA GLU A 48 -33.05 -29.09 -9.38
C GLU A 48 -34.01 -30.27 -9.44
N VAL A 49 -34.82 -30.36 -10.51
CA VAL A 49 -35.79 -31.45 -10.69
C VAL A 49 -35.11 -32.69 -11.29
N PRO A 50 -35.08 -33.83 -10.58
CA PRO A 50 -34.46 -35.06 -11.08
C PRO A 50 -35.03 -35.53 -12.42
N GLY A 51 -34.18 -36.11 -13.27
CA GLY A 51 -34.58 -36.64 -14.58
C GLY A 51 -34.67 -35.61 -15.70
N THR A 52 -34.44 -34.33 -15.42
CA THR A 52 -34.34 -33.28 -16.44
C THR A 52 -32.92 -33.18 -17.02
N ALA A 53 -32.79 -32.72 -18.27
CA ALA A 53 -31.48 -32.49 -18.89
C ALA A 53 -30.63 -31.50 -18.08
N ALA A 54 -31.25 -30.43 -17.56
CA ALA A 54 -30.59 -29.43 -16.73
C ALA A 54 -30.07 -30.02 -15.40
N TYR A 55 -30.83 -30.92 -14.77
CA TYR A 55 -30.40 -31.63 -13.56
C TYR A 55 -29.18 -32.51 -13.81
N ASN A 56 -29.16 -33.23 -14.94
CA ASN A 56 -28.03 -34.10 -15.29
C ASN A 56 -26.74 -33.30 -15.52
N ILE A 57 -26.85 -32.12 -16.15
CA ILE A 57 -25.70 -31.20 -16.31
C ILE A 57 -25.25 -30.70 -14.93
N ARG A 58 -26.19 -30.22 -14.10
CA ARG A 58 -25.90 -29.65 -12.77
C ARG A 58 -25.35 -30.67 -11.77
N THR A 59 -25.57 -31.96 -11.98
CA THR A 59 -25.00 -33.03 -11.13
C THR A 59 -23.46 -33.06 -11.21
N GLN A 60 -22.86 -32.45 -12.25
CA GLN A 60 -21.41 -32.28 -12.37
C GLN A 60 -20.88 -31.02 -11.68
N ASP A 61 -21.77 -30.09 -11.29
CA ASP A 61 -21.39 -28.85 -10.62
C ASP A 61 -20.99 -29.13 -9.15
N ALA A 62 -20.16 -28.26 -8.58
CA ALA A 62 -19.84 -28.34 -7.16
C ALA A 62 -21.07 -28.04 -6.28
N VAL A 63 -21.22 -28.79 -5.18
CA VAL A 63 -22.30 -28.61 -4.20
C VAL A 63 -21.81 -27.66 -3.10
N PRO A 64 -22.57 -26.62 -2.72
CA PRO A 64 -22.21 -25.77 -1.59
C PRO A 64 -22.24 -26.56 -0.28
N ASP A 65 -21.42 -26.15 0.69
CA ASP A 65 -21.36 -26.83 1.98
C ASP A 65 -22.68 -26.68 2.75
N GLU A 66 -23.29 -25.50 2.69
CA GLU A 66 -24.52 -25.16 3.40
C GLU A 66 -25.57 -24.51 2.49
N ILE A 67 -26.83 -24.89 2.67
CA ILE A 67 -27.98 -24.27 2.00
C ILE A 67 -28.98 -23.84 3.09
N GLU A 68 -29.30 -22.55 3.14
CA GLU A 68 -30.35 -22.00 4.03
C GLU A 68 -31.49 -21.44 3.20
N ILE A 69 -32.73 -21.64 3.63
CA ILE A 69 -33.89 -20.93 3.07
C ILE A 69 -34.23 -19.75 3.99
N VAL A 70 -34.06 -18.54 3.47
CA VAL A 70 -34.32 -17.25 4.12
C VAL A 70 -35.49 -16.58 3.38
N PRO A 71 -36.72 -16.68 3.90
CA PRO A 71 -37.88 -16.03 3.28
C PRO A 71 -37.72 -14.51 3.16
N ASP A 72 -38.33 -13.94 2.13
CA ASP A 72 -38.32 -12.49 1.90
C ASP A 72 -38.76 -11.70 3.14
N GLY A 73 -37.98 -10.67 3.49
CA GLY A 73 -38.22 -9.84 4.66
C GLY A 73 -37.70 -10.43 5.98
N THR A 74 -37.12 -11.64 5.96
CA THR A 74 -36.37 -12.18 7.11
C THR A 74 -34.87 -11.94 6.95
N ARG A 75 -34.17 -11.74 8.07
CA ARG A 75 -32.71 -11.54 8.06
C ARG A 75 -32.05 -12.91 8.21
N SER A 76 -31.10 -13.21 7.32
CA SER A 76 -30.26 -14.40 7.38
C SER A 76 -29.59 -14.52 8.75
N ARG A 77 -29.46 -15.75 9.27
CA ARG A 77 -28.93 -16.01 10.62
C ARG A 77 -27.43 -15.75 10.74
N SER A 78 -26.75 -15.54 9.63
CA SER A 78 -25.31 -15.34 9.58
C SER A 78 -24.98 -13.92 9.11
N THR A 79 -24.68 -13.04 10.05
CA THR A 79 -23.70 -12.01 9.76
C THR A 79 -22.41 -12.74 9.40
N SER A 80 -21.74 -12.36 8.31
CA SER A 80 -20.40 -12.85 7.99
C SER A 80 -19.57 -13.01 9.27
N HIS A 81 -18.95 -14.18 9.49
CA HIS A 81 -18.00 -14.35 10.60
C HIS A 81 -16.82 -13.37 10.54
N VAL A 82 -16.73 -12.58 9.46
CA VAL A 82 -15.98 -11.33 9.40
C VAL A 82 -16.74 -10.30 10.23
N SER A 83 -16.35 -10.17 11.51
CA SER A 83 -16.78 -9.04 12.33
C SER A 83 -16.41 -7.72 11.62
N GLU A 84 -17.12 -6.61 11.88
CA GLU A 84 -16.70 -5.31 11.33
C GLU A 84 -15.24 -4.98 11.69
N SER A 85 -14.77 -5.48 12.84
CA SER A 85 -13.37 -5.42 13.26
C SER A 85 -12.40 -6.27 12.43
N ASP A 86 -12.87 -7.32 11.74
CA ASP A 86 -12.06 -8.14 10.83
C ASP A 86 -12.06 -7.60 9.39
N ARG A 87 -12.91 -6.61 9.08
CA ARG A 87 -12.88 -5.96 7.77
C ARG A 87 -11.66 -5.04 7.71
N PRO A 88 -10.73 -5.24 6.76
CA PRO A 88 -9.62 -4.33 6.63
C PRO A 88 -10.13 -2.94 6.28
N VAL A 89 -9.57 -1.91 6.92
CA VAL A 89 -9.95 -0.49 6.75
C VAL A 89 -9.78 -0.03 5.30
N THR A 90 -8.98 -0.76 4.52
CA THR A 90 -8.71 -0.52 3.10
C THR A 90 -8.84 -1.80 2.29
N PRO A 91 -9.21 -1.72 1.00
CA PRO A 91 -9.05 -2.82 0.04
C PRO A 91 -7.56 -3.13 -0.10
N GLY A 92 -7.06 -4.10 0.69
CA GLY A 92 -5.62 -4.44 0.74
C GLY A 92 -5.08 -4.81 2.11
N GLY A 93 -5.83 -4.63 3.19
CA GLY A 93 -5.42 -5.13 4.51
C GLY A 93 -4.35 -4.32 5.24
N THR A 94 -3.82 -3.27 4.63
CA THR A 94 -2.80 -2.40 5.22
C THR A 94 -3.42 -1.07 5.66
N PRO A 95 -2.99 -0.49 6.79
CA PRO A 95 -3.41 0.86 7.16
C PRO A 95 -3.03 1.85 6.06
N VAL A 96 -3.88 2.85 5.81
CA VAL A 96 -3.59 3.93 4.86
C VAL A 96 -2.28 4.61 5.29
N PRO A 97 -1.27 4.73 4.40
CA PRO A 97 -0.06 5.49 4.70
C PRO A 97 -0.40 6.94 5.04
N HIS A 98 0.23 7.49 6.09
CA HIS A 98 -0.01 8.86 6.56
C HIS A 98 1.21 9.75 6.28
N LEU A 99 1.01 10.85 5.55
CA LEU A 99 2.07 11.77 5.14
C LEU A 99 2.21 12.92 6.13
N VAL A 100 3.39 13.01 6.77
CA VAL A 100 3.73 14.09 7.71
C VAL A 100 4.85 14.95 7.12
N VAL A 101 4.63 16.26 7.05
CA VAL A 101 5.64 17.24 6.63
C VAL A 101 6.11 18.05 7.83
N GLU A 102 7.42 18.17 8.01
CA GLU A 102 8.01 19.00 9.07
C GLU A 102 8.52 20.33 8.50
N LYS A 103 8.09 21.46 9.07
CA LYS A 103 8.56 22.81 8.75
C LYS A 103 9.45 23.34 9.86
N VAL A 104 10.60 23.92 9.50
CA VAL A 104 11.53 24.55 10.46
C VAL A 104 10.88 25.77 11.13
N ASP A 105 10.24 26.62 10.33
CA ASP A 105 9.44 27.75 10.81
C ASP A 105 8.05 27.68 10.16
N PRO A 106 7.00 27.29 10.90
CA PRO A 106 5.64 27.21 10.36
C PRO A 106 5.02 28.60 10.12
N SER A 107 5.60 29.66 10.68
CA SER A 107 5.11 31.03 10.50
C SER A 107 5.63 31.70 9.23
N ALA A 108 6.73 31.20 8.68
CA ALA A 108 7.30 31.70 7.43
C ALA A 108 6.77 30.91 6.22
N PRO A 109 6.43 31.59 5.10
CA PRO A 109 6.03 30.90 3.88
C PRO A 109 7.20 30.11 3.29
N SER A 110 6.94 28.84 2.95
CA SER A 110 7.86 27.97 2.22
C SER A 110 7.76 28.19 0.71
N HIS A 111 8.70 27.62 -0.05
CA HIS A 111 8.62 27.65 -1.50
C HIS A 111 7.30 27.00 -1.97
N GLY A 112 6.53 27.72 -2.79
CA GLY A 112 5.20 27.29 -3.22
C GLY A 112 4.05 27.54 -2.23
N ASP A 113 4.25 28.30 -1.13
CA ASP A 113 3.14 28.75 -0.25
C ASP A 113 2.52 30.08 -0.73
N VAL A 114 3.24 30.89 -1.53
CA VAL A 114 2.84 32.26 -1.88
C VAL A 114 2.02 32.30 -3.19
N PRO A 115 0.73 32.71 -3.15
CA PRO A 115 -0.09 32.80 -4.35
C PRO A 115 0.48 33.72 -5.42
N GLY A 116 0.27 33.37 -6.70
CA GLY A 116 0.74 34.15 -7.85
C GLY A 116 2.24 33.99 -8.17
N THR A 117 2.90 32.98 -7.59
CA THR A 117 4.25 32.57 -7.96
C THR A 117 4.20 31.28 -8.78
N ASP A 118 5.12 31.10 -9.74
CA ASP A 118 5.19 29.87 -10.55
C ASP A 118 5.29 28.60 -9.69
N ALA A 119 6.00 28.69 -8.56
CA ALA A 119 6.15 27.61 -7.60
C ALA A 119 4.83 27.24 -6.90
N TYR A 120 3.97 28.21 -6.64
CA TYR A 120 2.64 27.97 -6.09
C TYR A 120 1.77 27.25 -7.11
N ASP A 121 1.77 27.71 -8.36
CA ASP A 121 0.98 27.10 -9.43
C ASP A 121 1.39 25.64 -9.68
N MET A 122 2.70 25.34 -9.73
CA MET A 122 3.19 23.96 -9.81
C MET A 122 2.71 23.10 -8.64
N ARG A 123 2.73 23.64 -7.41
CA ARG A 123 2.33 22.92 -6.21
C ARG A 123 0.83 22.70 -6.09
N THR A 124 -0.01 23.49 -6.77
CA THR A 124 -1.46 23.25 -6.76
C THR A 124 -1.86 21.92 -7.41
N ALA A 125 -1.00 21.34 -8.25
CA ALA A 125 -1.20 20.03 -8.84
C ALA A 125 -0.80 18.87 -7.89
N ASP A 126 -0.02 19.16 -6.85
CA ASP A 126 0.45 18.18 -5.89
C ASP A 126 -0.60 17.89 -4.80
N ALA A 127 -0.59 16.67 -4.26
CA ALA A 127 -1.42 16.31 -3.12
C ALA A 127 -0.99 17.06 -1.83
N GLN A 128 -1.96 17.46 -1.02
CA GLN A 128 -1.70 18.05 0.29
C GLN A 128 -1.31 16.96 1.31
N PRO A 129 -0.37 17.23 2.22
CA PRO A 129 -0.04 16.29 3.30
C PRO A 129 -1.16 16.20 4.33
N ASP A 130 -1.20 15.09 5.06
CA ASP A 130 -2.20 14.86 6.12
C ASP A 130 -1.91 15.72 7.36
N GLU A 131 -0.63 15.86 7.72
CA GLU A 131 -0.20 16.59 8.90
C GLU A 131 1.05 17.43 8.63
N VAL A 132 1.07 18.66 9.14
CA VAL A 132 2.24 19.56 9.10
C VAL A 132 2.69 19.86 10.53
N LYS A 133 3.93 19.48 10.88
CA LYS A 133 4.53 19.70 12.20
C LYS A 133 5.65 20.74 12.16
N GLN A 134 5.91 21.38 13.28
CA GLN A 134 7.13 22.15 13.46
C GLN A 134 8.30 21.21 13.79
N ALA A 135 9.39 21.36 13.05
CA ALA A 135 10.61 20.59 13.28
C ALA A 135 11.28 20.97 14.62
N PRO A 136 11.98 20.04 15.30
CA PRO A 136 12.66 20.34 16.56
C PRO A 136 13.77 21.37 16.36
N ALA A 137 14.06 22.19 17.38
CA ALA A 137 15.06 23.26 17.29
C ALA A 137 16.49 22.79 16.94
N SER A 138 16.79 21.48 17.05
CA SER A 138 18.09 20.90 16.65
C SER A 138 18.25 20.69 15.14
N SER A 139 17.15 20.65 14.38
CA SER A 139 17.19 20.46 12.91
C SER A 139 17.37 21.77 12.13
N SER A 140 17.37 22.92 12.81
CA SER A 140 17.66 24.23 12.21
C SER A 140 19.16 24.53 12.11
N ALA A 141 20.04 23.57 12.42
CA ALA A 141 21.47 23.74 12.27
C ALA A 141 21.81 23.97 10.78
N PRO A 142 22.46 25.09 10.41
CA PRO A 142 22.92 25.28 9.04
C PRO A 142 23.84 24.12 8.68
N LEU A 143 23.63 23.49 7.52
CA LEU A 143 24.64 22.64 6.90
C LEU A 143 25.84 23.54 6.56
N GLU A 144 26.73 23.75 7.53
CA GLU A 144 28.02 24.37 7.33
C GLU A 144 28.80 23.45 6.38
N ARG A 145 28.70 23.70 5.07
CA ARG A 145 29.54 23.04 4.06
C ARG A 145 30.98 23.43 4.33
N LYS A 146 31.66 22.67 5.20
CA LYS A 146 33.11 22.71 5.34
C LYS A 146 33.70 22.03 4.11
N TYR A 147 33.75 22.74 2.98
CA TYR A 147 34.66 22.38 1.90
C TYR A 147 36.08 22.66 2.36
N THR A 148 36.68 21.75 3.11
CA THR A 148 38.13 21.71 3.26
C THR A 148 38.71 21.11 1.99
N ILE A 149 39.19 21.95 1.08
CA ILE A 149 40.06 21.50 -0.01
C ILE A 149 41.43 21.20 0.63
N PRO A 150 41.92 19.95 0.63
CA PRO A 150 43.24 19.65 1.13
C PRO A 150 44.27 19.97 0.04
N THR A 151 44.81 21.20 0.03
CA THR A 151 46.04 21.48 -0.73
C THR A 151 47.25 20.99 0.05
N SER A 152 47.61 19.72 -0.14
CA SER A 152 48.89 19.18 0.33
C SER A 152 50.00 19.51 -0.67
N SER A 153 50.86 20.44 -0.26
CA SER A 153 52.31 20.49 -0.45
C SER A 153 52.92 20.04 -1.78
N ARG A 154 53.54 20.99 -2.51
CA ARG A 154 54.84 20.76 -3.15
C ARG A 154 55.62 22.06 -3.39
N ASP A 155 56.80 22.08 -2.77
CA ASP A 155 58.05 22.71 -3.22
C ASP A 155 58.26 24.21 -2.95
N LEU A 156 58.88 24.44 -1.78
CA LEU A 156 59.75 25.57 -1.48
C LEU A 156 60.94 25.60 -2.46
N LEU A 157 61.03 26.64 -3.27
CA LEU A 157 62.28 27.11 -3.86
C LEU A 157 62.50 28.58 -3.44
N PRO A 158 63.65 28.95 -2.86
CA PRO A 158 63.91 30.32 -2.46
C PRO A 158 64.26 31.18 -3.67
N LYS A 159 63.70 32.40 -3.77
CA LYS A 159 64.17 33.42 -4.72
C LYS A 159 64.98 34.50 -3.99
N PRO A 160 66.09 34.99 -4.60
CA PRO A 160 67.11 35.78 -3.93
C PRO A 160 66.74 37.25 -3.74
N SER A 161 67.32 37.84 -2.70
CA SER A 161 67.34 39.27 -2.40
C SER A 161 67.92 40.09 -3.56
N LEU A 162 67.20 41.13 -3.99
CA LEU A 162 67.79 42.27 -4.67
C LEU A 162 67.34 43.56 -3.98
N HIS A 163 68.33 44.28 -3.47
CA HIS A 163 68.25 45.65 -2.97
C HIS A 163 68.06 46.62 -4.14
N VAL A 164 67.19 47.62 -3.97
CA VAL A 164 67.43 49.03 -4.32
C VAL A 164 66.70 49.89 -3.29
#